data_AF-A0A1J3G7D9-F1
#
_entry.id   AF-A0A1J3G7D9-F1
#
_cell.length_a   1.000
_cell.length_b   1.000
_cell.length_c   1.000
_cell.angle_alpha   90.00
_cell.angle_beta   90.00
_cell.angle_gamma   90.00
#
_symmetry.space_group_name_H-M   'P 1'
#
loop_
_entity.id
_entity.type
_entity.pdbx_description
1 polymer ?
#
loop_
_entity_poly.entity_id
_entity_poly.type
_entity_poly.pdbx_seq_one_letter_code
_entity_poly.pdbx_strand_id
1 'polypeptide(L)' 'VTIGDYVALGGRAAVRDHVSTVSKVRLAANSCVTRNITEPGDFGGFPAVPIHEWRKQIVRAQILNKRKN' A
#
# COMPACT_ATOMS: atom_id res chain seq x y z
N VAL A 1 -3.32 -13.63 10.21
CA VAL A 1 -3.37 -12.21 9.77
C VAL A 1 -4.16 -11.45 10.83
N THR A 2 -3.74 -10.23 11.19
CA THR A 2 -4.47 -9.42 12.19
C THR A 2 -4.78 -8.07 11.59
N ILE A 3 -6.05 -7.65 11.63
CA ILE A 3 -6.51 -6.39 11.07
C ILE A 3 -7.09 -5.57 12.23
N GLY A 4 -6.56 -4.37 12.45
CA GLY A 4 -7.07 -3.44 13.46
C GLY A 4 -8.44 -2.85 13.12
N ASP A 5 -8.95 -2.01 14.02
CA ASP A 5 -10.26 -1.39 13.86
C ASP A 5 -10.25 -0.27 12.80
N TYR A 6 -11.39 -0.04 12.16
CA TYR A 6 -11.56 1.04 11.17
C TYR A 6 -10.58 0.97 10.00
N VAL A 7 -10.15 -0.24 9.63
CA VAL A 7 -9.33 -0.47 8.44
C VAL A 7 -10.21 -0.44 7.19
N ALA A 8 -9.78 0.29 6.17
CA ALA A 8 -10.43 0.32 4.87
C ALA A 8 -9.57 -0.40 3.83
N LEU A 9 -10.14 -1.39 3.16
CA LEU A 9 -9.48 -2.13 2.08
C LEU A 9 -10.09 -1.74 0.74
N GLY A 10 -9.28 -1.12 -0.12
CA GLY A 10 -9.67 -0.83 -1.51
C GLY A 10 -9.92 -2.10 -2.32
N GLY A 11 -10.62 -1.98 -3.44
CA GLY A 11 -10.92 -3.11 -4.31
C GLY A 11 -9.66 -3.90 -4.70
N ARG A 12 -9.72 -5.23 -4.58
CA ARG A 12 -8.58 -6.14 -4.84
C ARG A 12 -7.32 -5.84 -4.01
N ALA A 13 -7.44 -5.15 -2.88
CA ALA A 13 -6.36 -5.10 -1.91
C ALA A 13 -6.11 -6.50 -1.33
N ALA A 14 -4.86 -6.82 -1.06
CA ALA A 14 -4.42 -8.10 -0.52
C ALA A 14 -3.61 -7.90 0.76
N VAL A 15 -3.68 -8.87 1.65
CA VAL A 15 -2.86 -8.92 2.87
C VAL A 15 -2.25 -10.30 2.94
N ARG A 16 -0.92 -10.37 3.06
CA ARG A 16 -0.18 -11.63 3.18
C ARG A 16 -0.61 -12.40 4.44
N ASP A 17 -0.35 -13.69 4.46
CA ASP A 17 -0.34 -14.45 5.70
C ASP A 17 0.70 -13.92 6.70
N HIS A 18 0.47 -14.17 8.00
CA HIS A 18 1.37 -13.79 9.09
C HIS A 18 1.75 -12.29 9.24
N VAL A 19 1.03 -11.37 8.59
CA VAL A 19 1.20 -9.93 8.83
C VAL A 19 0.03 -9.33 9.65
N SER A 20 0.32 -8.20 10.28
CA SER A 20 -0.66 -7.41 11.03
C SER A 20 -0.75 -5.96 10.53
N THR A 21 -1.93 -5.35 10.65
CA THR A 21 -2.14 -3.91 10.46
C THR A 21 -2.77 -3.30 11.70
N VAL A 22 -2.28 -2.11 12.10
CA VAL A 22 -2.92 -1.33 13.17
C VAL A 22 -4.26 -0.73 12.74
N SER A 23 -5.00 -0.20 13.71
CA SER A 23 -6.27 0.49 13.46
C SER A 23 -6.09 1.73 12.59
N LYS A 24 -7.16 2.14 11.87
CA LYS A 24 -7.19 3.34 11.00
C LYS A 24 -6.21 3.31 9.82
N VAL A 25 -5.88 2.12 9.31
CA VAL A 25 -5.14 1.93 8.06
C VAL A 25 -6.09 1.95 6.86
N ARG A 26 -5.72 2.64 5.79
CA ARG A 26 -6.46 2.61 4.51
C ARG A 26 -5.56 2.10 3.41
N LEU A 27 -5.95 1.01 2.77
CA LEU A 27 -5.24 0.42 1.64
C LEU A 27 -5.90 0.84 0.33
N ALA A 28 -5.12 1.38 -0.60
CA ALA A 28 -5.58 1.68 -1.95
C ALA A 28 -5.95 0.41 -2.73
N ALA A 29 -6.73 0.55 -3.80
CA ALA A 29 -7.07 -0.58 -4.68
C ALA A 29 -5.80 -1.24 -5.26
N ASN A 30 -5.86 -2.56 -5.47
CA ASN A 30 -4.74 -3.39 -5.96
C ASN A 30 -3.45 -3.31 -5.12
N SER A 31 -3.52 -2.86 -3.86
CA SER A 31 -2.34 -2.84 -2.98
C SER A 31 -2.13 -4.19 -2.28
N CYS A 32 -0.91 -4.49 -1.83
CA CYS A 32 -0.64 -5.71 -1.05
C CYS A 32 0.24 -5.48 0.16
N VAL A 33 -0.29 -5.78 1.35
CA VAL A 33 0.47 -5.75 2.60
C VAL A 33 1.35 -6.99 2.69
N THR A 34 2.65 -6.78 2.65
CA THR A 34 3.67 -7.85 2.71
C THR A 34 4.44 -7.86 4.03
N ARG A 35 4.34 -6.79 4.82
CA ARG A 35 4.99 -6.58 6.11
C ARG A 35 4.00 -5.93 7.08
N ASN A 36 4.29 -6.01 8.38
CA ASN A 36 3.42 -5.40 9.39
C ASN A 36 3.32 -3.88 9.17
N ILE A 37 2.09 -3.37 9.27
CA ILE A 37 1.82 -1.93 9.29
C ILE A 37 1.63 -1.52 10.75
N THR A 38 2.61 -0.82 11.29
CA THR A 38 2.66 -0.39 12.70
C THR A 38 2.09 1.00 12.94
N GLU A 39 1.80 1.75 11.87
CA GLU A 39 1.32 3.12 11.95
C GLU A 39 0.01 3.31 11.17
N PRO A 40 -0.95 4.09 11.71
CA PRO A 40 -2.17 4.42 11.02
C PRO A 40 -1.86 5.33 9.82
N GLY A 41 -2.67 5.24 8.77
CA GLY A 41 -2.49 6.08 7.59
C GLY A 41 -2.92 5.41 6.30
N ASP A 42 -2.57 6.05 5.19
CA ASP A 42 -2.95 5.60 3.85
C ASP A 42 -1.76 4.94 3.15
N PHE A 43 -1.99 3.76 2.59
CA PHE A 43 -0.96 2.94 1.95
C PHE A 43 -1.41 2.50 0.56
N GLY A 44 -0.45 2.29 -0.35
CA GLY A 44 -0.72 1.84 -1.72
C GLY A 44 0.47 1.13 -2.35
N GLY A 45 0.20 0.47 -3.47
CA GLY A 45 1.22 -0.25 -4.25
C GLY A 45 1.45 -1.71 -3.84
N PHE A 46 2.40 -2.33 -4.52
CA PHE A 46 2.84 -3.70 -4.32
C PHE A 46 4.38 -3.73 -4.26
N PRO A 47 5.00 -3.85 -3.08
CA PRO A 47 4.38 -3.93 -1.74
C PRO A 47 3.69 -2.63 -1.31
N ALA A 48 2.75 -2.72 -0.36
CA ALA A 48 2.07 -1.56 0.22
C ALA A 48 3.07 -0.71 1.01
N VAL A 49 3.19 0.56 0.61
CA VAL A 49 4.03 1.59 1.25
C VAL A 49 3.17 2.84 1.51
N PRO A 50 3.61 3.81 2.33
CA PRO A 50 2.88 5.06 2.54
C PRO A 50 2.49 5.71 1.21
N ILE A 51 1.26 6.21 1.11
CA ILE A 51 0.66 6.63 -0.16
C ILE A 51 1.49 7.70 -0.89
N HIS A 52 2.19 8.58 -0.14
CA HIS A 52 3.04 9.61 -0.71
C HIS A 52 4.27 9.03 -1.41
N GLU A 53 4.85 7.95 -0.88
CA GLU A 53 6.00 7.25 -1.43
C GLU A 53 5.59 6.52 -2.70
N TRP A 54 4.47 5.80 -2.63
CA TRP A 54 3.92 5.10 -3.77
C TRP A 54 3.64 6.05 -4.95
N ARG A 55 3.03 7.22 -4.69
CA ARG A 55 2.82 8.24 -5.74
C ARG A 55 4.14 8.72 -6.36
N LYS A 56 5.17 8.97 -5.55
CA LYS A 56 6.51 9.34 -6.05
C LYS A 56 7.11 8.23 -6.91
N GLN A 57 6.95 6.97 -6.54
CA GLN A 57 7.42 5.82 -7.32
C GLN A 57 6.73 5.75 -8.69
N ILE A 58 5.40 5.93 -8.75
CA ILE A 58 4.65 5.96 -10.01
C ILE A 58 5.17 7.06 -10.95
N VAL A 59 5.31 8.29 -10.42
CA VAL A 59 5.80 9.42 -11.23
C VAL A 59 7.21 9.15 -11.75
N ARG A 60 8.11 8.61 -10.91
CA ARG A 60 9.46 8.23 -11.33
C ARG A 60 9.44 7.17 -12.44
N ALA A 61 8.60 6.15 -12.32
CA ALA A 61 8.46 5.11 -13.33
C ALA A 61 7.95 5.69 -14.67
N GLN A 62 6.98 6.61 -14.63
CA GLN A 62 6.48 7.30 -15.83
C GLN A 62 7.56 8.13 -16.52
N ILE A 63 8.36 8.89 -15.76
CA ILE A 63 9.47 9.68 -16.30
C ILE A 63 10.52 8.77 -16.94
N LEU A 64 10.89 7.67 -16.27
CA LEU A 64 11.86 6.70 -16.81
C LEU A 64 11.37 6.06 -18.10
N ASN A 65 10.10 5.68 -18.18
CA ASN A 65 9.51 5.11 -19.40
C ASN A 65 9.53 6.11 -20.56
N LYS A 66 9.24 7.39 -20.31
CA LYS A 66 9.32 8.44 -21.35
C LYS A 66 10.73 8.66 -21.91
N ARG A 67 11.79 8.40 -21.12
CA ARG A 67 13.19 8.56 -21.57
C ARG A 67 13.72 7.38 -22.37
N LYS A 68 13.05 6.22 -22.31
CA LYS A 68 13.43 5.00 -23.04
C LYS A 68 12.78 4.92 -24.42
N ASN A 69 11.79 5.77 -24.69
CA ASN A 69 11.19 5.99 -26.00
C ASN A 69 11.83 7.21 -26.66
#